data_AF-A0A972V9K3-F1
#
_entry.id   AF-A0A972V9K3-F1
#
_cell.length_a   1.000
_cell.length_b   1.000
_cell.length_c   1.000
_cell.angle_alpha   90.00
_cell.angle_beta   90.00
_cell.angle_gamma   90.00
#
_symmetry.space_group_name_H-M   'P 1'
#
loop_
_entity.id
_entity.type
_entity.pdbx_description
1 polymer ?
#
loop_
_entity_poly.entity_id
_entity_poly.type
_entity_poly.pdbx_seq_one_letter_code
_entity_poly.pdbx_strand_id
1 'polypeptide(L)' 'YHTGGNPGRHEIDETQELYYPATMRAIADTGFTGYVAHEFVPKRDPLTSLAQGIEICDV' A
#
# COMPACT_ATOMS: atom_id res chain seq x y z
N TYR A 1 -5.87 -6.55 -5.87
CA TYR A 1 -4.40 -6.42 -5.69
C TYR A 1 -4.04 -6.53 -4.23
N HIS A 2 -2.79 -6.87 -3.89
CA HIS A 2 -2.29 -6.89 -2.52
C HIS A 2 -1.11 -5.91 -2.38
N THR A 3 -0.97 -5.28 -1.22
CA THR A 3 0.10 -4.34 -0.91
C THR A 3 0.99 -4.85 0.22
N GLY A 4 2.28 -4.53 0.16
CA GLY A 4 3.26 -4.75 1.22
C GLY A 4 4.64 -4.25 0.81
N GLY A 5 5.36 -3.60 1.73
CA GLY A 5 6.62 -2.94 1.43
C GLY A 5 7.66 -3.88 0.81
N ASN A 6 8.49 -3.36 -0.09
CA ASN A 6 9.59 -4.13 -0.65
C ASN A 6 10.90 -3.34 -0.52
N PRO A 7 11.95 -3.92 0.08
CA PRO A 7 12.02 -5.27 0.65
C PRO A 7 11.34 -5.43 2.03
N GLY A 8 11.12 -6.67 2.45
CA GLY A 8 10.80 -7.01 3.85
C GLY A 8 9.32 -7.04 4.25
N ARG A 9 8.40 -6.61 3.37
CA ARG A 9 6.94 -6.76 3.56
C ARG A 9 6.40 -6.04 4.80
N HIS A 10 6.91 -4.83 5.02
CA HIS A 10 6.50 -3.92 6.09
C HIS A 10 5.66 -2.77 5.54
N GLU A 11 5.73 -1.59 6.16
CA GLU A 11 5.05 -0.38 5.71
C GLU A 11 5.28 -0.11 4.22
N ILE A 12 4.24 0.41 3.56
CA ILE A 12 4.25 0.77 2.14
C ILE A 12 4.58 2.24 1.90
N ASP A 13 5.27 2.85 2.86
CA ASP A 13 5.67 4.24 2.82
C ASP A 13 6.85 4.50 1.87
N GLU A 14 7.31 5.75 1.84
CA GLU A 14 8.34 6.21 0.90
C GLU A 14 9.76 5.74 1.25
N THR A 15 9.97 4.95 2.32
CA THR A 15 11.31 4.45 2.66
C THR A 15 11.68 3.17 1.91
N GLN A 16 10.78 2.64 1.08
CA GLN A 16 10.92 1.37 0.38
C GLN A 16 11.20 1.58 -1.12
N GLU A 17 11.51 0.51 -1.85
CA GLU A 17 11.80 0.56 -3.30
C GLU A 17 10.55 0.88 -4.13
N LEU A 18 9.38 0.45 -3.68
CA LEU A 18 8.12 0.63 -4.39
C LEU A 18 7.41 1.92 -3.95
N TYR A 19 7.02 2.74 -4.93
CA TYR A 19 6.19 3.92 -4.70
C TYR A 19 4.71 3.61 -5.00
N TYR A 20 3.99 3.20 -3.96
CA TYR A 20 2.60 2.74 -4.06
C TYR A 20 1.60 3.75 -4.64
N PRO A 21 1.70 5.08 -4.42
CA PRO A 21 0.76 6.03 -5.02
C PRO A 21 0.72 5.97 -6.55
N ALA A 22 1.87 5.80 -7.21
CA ALA A 22 1.92 5.67 -8.66
C ALA A 22 1.33 4.33 -9.13
N THR A 23 1.62 3.24 -8.42
CA THR A 23 1.02 1.92 -8.70
C THR A 23 -0.50 1.94 -8.56
N MET A 24 -1.04 2.59 -7.53
CA MET A 24 -2.48 2.67 -7.30
C MET A 24 -3.19 3.49 -8.38
N ARG A 25 -2.62 4.63 -8.80
CA ARG A 25 -3.14 5.41 -9.94
C ARG A 25 -3.18 4.56 -11.21
N ALA A 26 -2.10 3.84 -11.51
CA ALA A 26 -2.05 2.97 -12.68
C ALA A 26 -3.09 1.84 -12.61
N ILE A 27 -3.35 1.28 -11.43
CA ILE A 27 -4.44 0.31 -11.23
C ILE A 27 -5.81 0.96 -11.46
N ALA A 28 -6.05 2.14 -10.88
CA ALA A 28 -7.32 2.86 -11.03
C ALA A 28 -7.61 3.20 -12.50
N ASP A 29 -6.58 3.61 -13.26
CA ASP A 29 -6.68 3.91 -14.71
C ASP A 29 -7.11 2.70 -15.55
N THR A 30 -6.92 1.47 -15.05
CA THR A 30 -7.44 0.26 -15.73
C THR A 30 -8.96 0.09 -15.61
N GLY A 31 -9.63 0.89 -14.76
CA GLY A 31 -11.03 0.72 -14.41
C GLY A 31 -11.28 -0.42 -13.41
N PHE A 32 -10.27 -0.78 -12.62
CA PHE A 32 -10.40 -1.86 -11.63
C PHE A 32 -11.37 -1.48 -10.51
N THR A 33 -12.43 -2.28 -10.33
CA THR A 33 -13.46 -2.08 -9.29
C THR A 33 -13.43 -3.16 -8.20
N GLY A 34 -12.37 -3.96 -8.15
CA GLY A 34 -12.19 -4.98 -7.13
C GLY A 34 -11.55 -4.41 -5.86
N TYR A 35 -11.00 -5.31 -5.04
CA TYR A 35 -10.40 -4.94 -3.77
C TYR A 35 -8.88 -4.82 -3.84
N VAL A 36 -8.34 -3.90 -3.03
CA VAL A 36 -6.93 -3.82 -2.67
C VAL A 36 -6.79 -4.24 -1.21
N ALA A 37 -6.04 -5.32 -0.96
CA ALA A 37 -5.80 -5.83 0.38
C ALA A 37 -4.45 -5.34 0.91
N HIS A 38 -4.42 -4.89 2.17
CA HIS A 38 -3.17 -4.58 2.87
C HIS A 38 -2.64 -5.84 3.55
N GLU A 39 -1.55 -6.40 3.00
CA GLU A 39 -0.98 -7.67 3.43
C GLU A 39 0.52 -7.50 3.76
N PHE A 40 0.77 -6.82 4.88
CA PHE A 40 2.10 -6.54 5.38
C PHE A 40 2.19 -6.72 6.91
N VAL A 41 3.41 -6.78 7.43
CA VAL A 41 3.69 -6.90 8.86
C VAL A 41 4.22 -5.56 9.37
N PRO A 42 3.42 -4.78 10.11
CA PRO A 42 3.85 -3.50 10.66
C PRO A 42 5.07 -3.63 11.58
N LYS A 43 6.01 -2.69 11.48
CA LYS A 43 7.13 -2.49 12.43
C LYS A 43 6.76 -1.54 13.57
N ARG A 44 5.76 -0.68 13.35
CA ARG A 44 5.23 0.26 14.35
C ARG A 44 3.81 -0.13 14.75
N ASP A 45 3.11 0.75 15.45
CA ASP A 45 1.72 0.52 15.85
C ASP A 45 0.87 0.02 14.64
N PRO A 46 0.22 -1.15 14.74
CA PRO A 46 -0.44 -1.77 13.60
C PRO A 46 -1.56 -0.92 13.00
N LEU A 47 -2.39 -0.27 13.83
CA LEU A 47 -3.52 0.53 13.35
C LEU A 47 -3.05 1.81 12.68
N THR A 48 -2.03 2.46 13.24
CA THR A 48 -1.41 3.63 12.62
C THR A 48 -0.72 3.27 11.30
N SER A 49 -0.23 2.04 11.15
CA SER A 49 0.39 1.56 9.91
C SER A 49 -0.65 1.25 8.84
N LEU A 50 -1.73 0.58 9.24
CA LEU A 50 -2.86 0.31 8.35
C LEU A 50 -3.52 1.60 7.87
N ALA A 51 -3.75 2.57 8.76
CA ALA A 51 -4.33 3.86 8.39
C ALA A 51 -3.49 4.60 7.33
N GLN A 52 -2.17 4.67 7.53
CA GLN A 52 -1.26 5.24 6.53
C GLN A 52 -1.32 4.46 5.20
N GLY A 53 -1.36 3.13 5.25
CA GLY A 53 -1.47 2.29 4.05
C GLY A 53 -2.73 2.57 3.23
N ILE A 54 -3.86 2.79 3.92
CA ILE A 54 -5.13 3.18 3.29
C ILE A 54 -5.00 4.56 2.63
N GLU A 55 -4.48 5.56 3.36
CA GLU A 55 -4.29 6.93 2.82
C GLU A 55 -3.38 6.95 1.59
N ILE A 56 -2.31 6.16 1.58
CA ILE A 56 -1.39 6.02 0.44
C ILE A 56 -2.10 5.46 -0.80
N CYS A 57 -3.11 4.60 -0.61
CA CYS A 57 -3.79 3.88 -1.68
C CYS A 57 -5.16 4.48 -2.08
N ASP A 58 -5.59 5.55 -1.43
CA ASP A 58 -6.82 6.29 -1.77
C ASP A 58 -6.52 7.28 -2.91
N VAL A 59 -6.93 6.92 -4.14
CA VAL A 59 -6.61 7.65 -5.40
C VAL A 59 -7.82 7.87 -6.29
#